data_AF-A0A7X9FA00-F1
#
_entry.id   AF-A0A7X9FA00-F1
#
_cell.length_a   1.000
_cell.length_b   1.000
_cell.length_c   1.000
_cell.angle_alpha   90.00
_cell.angle_beta   90.00
_cell.angle_gamma   90.00
#
_symmetry.space_group_name_H-M   'P 1'
#
loop_
_entity.id
_entity.type
_entity.pdbx_description
1 polymer ?
#
loop_
_entity_poly.entity_id
_entity_poly.type
_entity_poly.pdbx_seq_one_letter_code
_entity_poly.pdbx_strand_id
1 'polypeptide(L)'
;MKVGLTFDLRSWYIDRGFSMEDTAEFDQESTIAGLKNALHGMGFETEEIGNVFQLIEALQKGRKWDLVFNIAEGLYGDGRESVVPALLDQYKIPYVFSGPLVLGVSLNKYLGRIIVSSAGVPVSPGMLITRPEDTDRCRLEYPLFIKPVSEGTGKGITEKSILRSTSEL
;
A
#
# COMPACT_ATOMS: atom_id res chain seq x y z
N MET A 1 12.49 25.01 1.28
CA MET A 1 12.59 23.55 1.12
C MET A 1 11.49 23.12 0.18
N LYS A 2 11.83 22.37 -0.87
CA LYS A 2 10.90 21.87 -1.88
C LYS A 2 10.56 20.40 -1.61
N VAL A 3 9.30 20.16 -1.31
CA VAL A 3 8.74 18.83 -1.02
C VAL A 3 8.08 18.27 -2.28
N GLY A 4 8.60 17.15 -2.77
CA GLY A 4 7.94 16.37 -3.82
C GLY A 4 6.78 15.54 -3.27
N LEU A 5 5.70 15.37 -4.02
CA LEU A 5 4.56 14.55 -3.64
C LEU A 5 4.41 13.38 -4.61
N THR A 6 4.50 12.16 -4.09
CA THR A 6 4.25 10.93 -4.86
C THR A 6 2.97 10.26 -4.37
N PHE A 7 2.10 9.92 -5.30
CA PHE A 7 0.75 9.41 -5.06
C PHE A 7 0.21 8.75 -6.33
N ASP A 8 -0.83 7.92 -6.17
CA ASP A 8 -1.57 7.36 -7.28
C ASP A 8 -2.95 8.01 -7.34
N LEU A 9 -3.20 8.85 -8.36
CA LEU A 9 -4.52 9.45 -8.58
C LEU A 9 -5.44 8.46 -9.26
N ARG A 10 -6.61 8.22 -8.67
CA ARG A 10 -7.65 7.36 -9.25
C ARG A 10 -7.99 7.75 -10.69
N SER A 11 -8.20 9.04 -10.94
CA SER A 11 -8.52 9.60 -12.26
C SER A 11 -7.46 9.26 -13.32
N TRP A 12 -6.17 9.35 -12.96
CA TRP A 12 -5.06 9.05 -13.87
C TRP A 12 -5.12 7.63 -14.41
N TYR A 13 -5.52 6.67 -13.56
CA TYR A 13 -5.65 5.27 -13.94
C TYR A 13 -6.97 5.00 -14.68
N ILE A 14 -8.09 5.57 -14.24
CA ILE A 14 -9.37 5.42 -14.93
C ILE A 14 -9.29 5.92 -16.39
N ASP A 15 -8.63 7.07 -16.62
CA ASP A 15 -8.41 7.62 -17.96
C ASP A 15 -7.56 6.70 -18.87
N ARG A 16 -6.91 5.69 -18.28
CA ARG A 16 -6.08 4.68 -18.96
C ARG A 16 -6.76 3.30 -19.02
N GLY A 17 -8.04 3.23 -18.68
CA GLY A 17 -8.86 2.01 -18.83
C GLY A 17 -8.89 1.10 -17.62
N PHE A 18 -8.35 1.53 -16.47
CA PHE A 18 -8.47 0.78 -15.22
C PHE A 18 -9.87 0.92 -14.61
N SER A 19 -10.34 -0.14 -13.95
CA SER A 19 -11.65 -0.14 -13.32
C SER A 19 -11.65 0.61 -11.98
N MET A 20 -12.86 0.89 -11.46
CA MET A 20 -13.03 1.39 -10.09
C MET A 20 -12.51 0.42 -9.03
N GLU A 21 -12.54 -0.89 -9.31
CA GLU A 21 -12.04 -1.93 -8.40
C GLU A 21 -10.50 -1.98 -8.39
N ASP A 22 -9.88 -1.80 -9.56
CA ASP A 22 -8.41 -1.72 -9.69
C ASP A 22 -7.85 -0.50 -8.94
N THR A 23 -8.62 0.58 -8.90
CA THR A 23 -8.20 1.89 -8.37
C THR A 23 -8.82 2.23 -7.01
N ALA A 24 -9.38 1.22 -6.32
CA ALA A 24 -10.09 1.39 -5.05
C ALA A 24 -9.20 1.99 -3.94
N GLU A 25 -7.90 1.69 -3.97
CA GLU A 25 -6.92 2.17 -3.00
C GLU A 25 -6.32 3.54 -3.37
N PHE A 26 -6.59 4.05 -4.57
CA PHE A 26 -5.97 5.29 -5.07
C PHE A 26 -6.70 6.55 -4.61
N ASP A 27 -5.92 7.62 -4.49
CA ASP A 27 -6.33 8.90 -3.96
C ASP A 27 -7.16 9.72 -4.94
N GLN A 28 -7.89 10.69 -4.37
CA GLN A 28 -8.57 11.73 -5.11
C GLN A 28 -7.77 13.04 -5.06
N GLU A 29 -7.99 13.91 -6.03
CA GLU A 29 -7.34 15.22 -6.15
C GLU A 29 -7.54 16.08 -4.89
N SER A 30 -8.69 15.93 -4.23
CA SER A 30 -9.00 16.61 -2.97
C SER A 30 -8.03 16.24 -1.84
N THR A 31 -7.57 14.99 -1.79
CA THR A 31 -6.59 14.50 -0.79
C THR A 31 -5.24 15.14 -1.05
N ILE A 32 -4.79 15.17 -2.32
CA ILE A 32 -3.54 15.80 -2.72
C ILE A 32 -3.57 17.31 -2.45
N ALA A 33 -4.69 17.97 -2.78
CA ALA A 33 -4.89 19.39 -2.48
C ALA A 33 -4.81 19.67 -0.97
N GLY A 34 -5.40 18.81 -0.13
CA GLY A 34 -5.33 18.90 1.32
C GLY A 34 -3.89 18.84 1.84
N LEU A 35 -3.11 17.87 1.37
CA LEU A 35 -1.69 17.72 1.72
C LEU A 35 -0.87 18.94 1.30
N LYS A 36 -1.06 19.43 0.07
CA LYS A 36 -0.39 20.63 -0.41
C LYS A 36 -0.70 21.84 0.46
N ASN A 37 -1.97 22.07 0.78
CA ASN A 37 -2.38 23.20 1.59
C ASN A 37 -1.78 23.13 3.00
N ALA A 38 -1.74 21.94 3.60
CA ALA A 38 -1.10 21.74 4.90
C ALA A 38 0.41 22.04 4.85
N LEU A 39 1.12 21.53 3.85
CA LEU A 39 2.57 21.75 3.68
C LEU A 39 2.90 23.23 3.35
N HIS A 40 2.09 23.87 2.50
CA HIS A 40 2.21 25.31 2.24
C HIS A 40 1.97 26.13 3.52
N GLY A 41 0.97 25.74 4.34
CA GLY A 41 0.71 26.37 5.64
C GLY A 41 1.88 26.25 6.63
N MET A 42 2.74 25.25 6.46
CA MET A 42 3.99 25.08 7.21
C MET A 42 5.19 25.83 6.58
N GLY A 43 5.01 26.51 5.45
CA GLY A 43 6.05 27.28 4.76
C GLY A 43 6.92 26.46 3.79
N PHE A 44 6.51 25.25 3.43
CA PHE A 44 7.21 24.44 2.43
C PHE A 44 6.67 24.73 1.03
N GLU A 45 7.54 24.68 0.02
CA GLU A 45 7.09 24.63 -1.38
C GLU A 45 6.75 23.18 -1.74
N THR A 46 5.72 22.97 -2.56
CA THR A 46 5.33 21.61 -3.00
C THR A 46 5.41 21.44 -4.50
N GLU A 47 5.72 20.22 -4.93
CA GLU A 47 5.62 19.80 -6.32
C GLU A 47 4.93 18.44 -6.42
N GLU A 48 3.87 18.37 -7.22
CA GLU A 48 3.22 17.11 -7.56
C GLU A 48 4.08 16.35 -8.57
N ILE A 49 4.64 15.22 -8.13
CA ILE A 49 5.40 14.31 -9.00
C ILE A 49 4.43 13.33 -9.66
N GLY A 50 3.47 12.80 -8.88
CA GLY A 50 2.52 11.77 -9.31
C GLY A 50 3.01 10.36 -8.99
N ASN A 51 2.64 9.40 -9.83
CA ASN A 51 2.92 7.99 -9.57
C ASN A 51 4.37 7.59 -9.84
N VAL A 52 4.68 6.32 -9.61
CA VAL A 52 6.03 5.76 -9.80
C VAL A 52 6.59 5.98 -11.21
N PHE A 53 5.77 5.95 -12.25
CA PHE A 53 6.23 6.14 -13.63
C PHE A 53 6.68 7.59 -13.85
N GLN A 54 5.91 8.54 -13.33
CA GLN A 54 6.24 9.97 -13.41
C GLN A 54 7.46 10.30 -12.56
N LEU A 55 7.62 9.66 -11.40
CA LEU A 55 8.83 9.77 -10.58
C LEU A 55 10.06 9.28 -11.35
N ILE A 56 10.00 8.11 -11.98
CA ILE A 56 11.11 7.57 -12.78
C ILE A 56 11.50 8.54 -13.89
N GLU A 57 10.52 9.06 -14.64
CA GLU A 57 10.76 10.03 -15.72
C GLU A 57 11.43 11.31 -15.18
N ALA A 58 10.95 11.83 -14.05
CA ALA A 58 11.52 13.01 -13.42
C ALA A 58 12.97 12.77 -12.94
N LEU A 59 13.22 11.65 -12.28
CA LEU A 59 14.56 11.25 -11.82
C LEU A 59 15.54 11.07 -12.99
N GLN A 60 15.10 10.47 -14.10
CA GLN A 60 15.90 10.33 -15.32
C GLN A 60 16.30 11.69 -15.92
N LYS A 61 15.41 12.70 -15.80
CA LYS A 61 15.70 14.09 -16.20
C LYS A 61 16.56 14.85 -15.18
N GLY A 62 17.08 14.19 -14.15
CA GLY A 62 17.93 14.80 -13.13
C GLY A 62 17.17 15.68 -12.12
N ARG A 63 15.83 15.54 -12.05
CA ARG A 63 15.03 16.26 -11.05
C ARG A 63 15.38 15.76 -9.65
N LYS A 64 15.33 16.68 -8.68
CA LYS A 64 15.58 16.41 -7.28
C LYS A 64 14.65 17.24 -6.40
N TRP A 65 14.44 16.76 -5.19
CA TRP A 65 13.66 17.39 -4.13
C TRP A 65 14.44 17.28 -2.82
N ASP A 66 14.17 18.19 -1.88
CA ASP A 66 14.81 18.16 -0.56
C ASP A 66 14.24 17.03 0.31
N LEU A 67 12.96 16.70 0.07
CA LEU A 67 12.18 15.66 0.74
C LEU A 67 11.06 15.20 -0.20
N VAL A 68 10.66 13.94 -0.14
CA VAL A 68 9.43 13.44 -0.79
C VAL A 68 8.42 12.99 0.26
N PHE A 69 7.19 13.50 0.14
CA PHE A 69 6.05 13.01 0.88
C PHE A 69 5.37 11.91 0.04
N ASN A 70 5.63 10.65 0.41
CA ASN A 70 5.15 9.50 -0.34
C ASN A 70 3.88 8.90 0.27
N ILE A 71 2.84 8.81 -0.54
CA ILE A 71 1.62 8.06 -0.27
C ILE A 71 1.23 7.17 -1.47
N ALA A 72 2.17 6.89 -2.38
CA ALA A 72 1.91 6.03 -3.51
C ALA A 72 1.75 4.56 -3.06
N GLU A 73 0.71 3.92 -3.57
CA GLU A 73 0.33 2.53 -3.33
C GLU A 73 0.94 1.60 -4.39
N GLY A 74 1.00 2.08 -5.64
CA GLY A 74 1.32 1.26 -6.81
C GLY A 74 0.18 0.30 -7.17
N LEU A 75 0.32 -0.40 -8.31
CA LEU A 75 -0.76 -1.22 -8.86
C LEU A 75 -0.48 -2.73 -8.84
N TYR A 76 0.78 -3.14 -8.96
CA TYR A 76 1.14 -4.54 -9.21
C TYR A 76 2.25 -5.05 -8.30
N GLY A 77 2.13 -6.33 -7.93
CA GLY A 77 3.14 -7.07 -7.18
C GLY A 77 2.99 -6.92 -5.65
N ASP A 78 3.52 -7.90 -4.94
CA ASP A 78 3.39 -8.02 -3.47
C ASP A 78 4.15 -6.93 -2.70
N GLY A 79 5.03 -6.19 -3.37
CA GLY A 79 5.80 -5.08 -2.81
C GLY A 79 5.49 -3.73 -3.46
N ARG A 80 4.28 -3.56 -4.02
CA ARG A 80 3.89 -2.36 -4.78
C ARG A 80 4.15 -1.03 -4.05
N GLU A 81 3.83 -0.97 -2.76
CA GLU A 81 4.05 0.22 -1.90
C GLU A 81 5.54 0.50 -1.66
N SER A 82 6.41 -0.49 -1.85
CA SER A 82 7.86 -0.38 -1.60
C SER A 82 8.61 0.32 -2.74
N VAL A 83 8.02 0.41 -3.93
CA VAL A 83 8.74 0.78 -5.15
C VAL A 83 9.22 2.24 -5.09
N VAL A 84 8.35 3.17 -4.71
CA VAL A 84 8.72 4.59 -4.62
C VAL A 84 9.81 4.81 -3.56
N PRO A 85 9.68 4.35 -2.31
CA PRO A 85 10.74 4.45 -1.31
C PRO A 85 12.06 3.81 -1.74
N ALA A 86 12.02 2.64 -2.39
CA ALA A 86 13.24 1.98 -2.88
C ALA A 86 13.95 2.79 -3.96
N LEU A 87 13.21 3.44 -4.86
CA LEU A 87 13.79 4.37 -5.82
C LEU A 87 14.40 5.58 -5.11
N LEU A 88 13.71 6.17 -4.15
CA LEU A 88 14.22 7.33 -3.41
C LEU A 88 15.48 7.02 -2.60
N ASP A 89 15.55 5.84 -1.96
CA ASP A 89 16.76 5.32 -1.30
C ASP A 89 17.95 5.28 -2.27
N GLN A 90 17.75 4.73 -3.47
CA GLN A 90 18.81 4.61 -4.49
C GLN A 90 19.32 5.98 -4.96
N TYR A 91 18.43 6.96 -5.05
CA TYR A 91 18.77 8.34 -5.42
C TYR A 91 19.21 9.21 -4.23
N LYS A 92 19.21 8.65 -3.02
CA LYS A 92 19.54 9.33 -1.76
C LYS A 92 18.66 10.56 -1.51
N ILE A 93 17.38 10.46 -1.84
CA ILE A 93 16.38 11.51 -1.60
C ILE A 93 15.61 11.15 -0.32
N PRO A 94 15.64 12.00 0.71
CA PRO A 94 14.87 11.76 1.93
C PRO A 94 13.36 11.66 1.66
N TYR A 95 12.64 10.84 2.42
CA TYR A 95 11.19 10.77 2.39
C TYR A 95 10.60 10.52 3.77
N VAL A 96 9.29 10.77 3.92
CA VAL A 96 8.56 10.50 5.17
C VAL A 96 7.95 9.09 5.20
N PHE A 97 7.59 8.65 6.41
CA PHE A 97 7.01 7.35 6.73
C PHE A 97 8.00 6.17 6.64
N SER A 98 7.49 4.99 6.34
CA SER A 98 8.22 3.73 6.38
C SER A 98 9.10 3.53 5.15
N GLY A 99 10.25 2.88 5.34
CA GLY A 99 11.10 2.44 4.24
C GLY A 99 10.53 1.24 3.47
N PRO A 100 11.16 0.87 2.34
CA PRO A 100 10.62 -0.13 1.41
C PRO A 100 10.41 -1.50 2.06
N LEU A 101 11.35 -1.98 2.89
CA LEU A 101 11.22 -3.27 3.57
C LEU A 101 9.99 -3.31 4.47
N VAL A 102 9.77 -2.25 5.25
CA VAL A 102 8.66 -2.19 6.20
C VAL A 102 7.33 -2.13 5.48
N LEU A 103 7.22 -1.33 4.40
CA LEU A 103 6.00 -1.26 3.58
C LEU A 103 5.68 -2.61 2.94
N GLY A 104 6.65 -3.26 2.30
CA GLY A 104 6.43 -4.56 1.67
C GLY A 104 6.00 -5.65 2.66
N VAL A 105 6.60 -5.67 3.86
CA VAL A 105 6.18 -6.58 4.94
C VAL A 105 4.78 -6.24 5.46
N SER A 106 4.45 -4.95 5.59
CA SER A 106 3.19 -4.50 6.19
C SER A 106 1.99 -4.75 5.27
N LEU A 107 2.19 -4.64 3.96
CA LEU A 107 1.18 -4.96 2.95
C LEU A 107 0.77 -6.44 3.02
N ASN A 108 1.76 -7.34 3.15
CA ASN A 108 1.51 -8.77 3.27
C ASN A 108 1.11 -9.15 4.71
N LYS A 109 -0.19 -9.31 4.94
CA LYS A 109 -0.76 -9.58 6.28
C LYS A 109 -0.25 -10.88 6.91
N TYR A 110 0.14 -11.85 6.10
CA TYR A 110 0.69 -13.11 6.62
C TYR A 110 2.12 -12.91 7.14
N LEU A 111 2.99 -12.27 6.34
CA LEU A 111 4.38 -11.98 6.73
C LEU A 111 4.42 -11.00 7.91
N GLY A 112 3.63 -9.92 7.86
CA GLY A 112 3.49 -8.98 8.97
C GLY A 112 3.07 -9.67 10.26
N ARG A 113 2.10 -10.59 10.20
CA ARG A 113 1.68 -11.38 11.38
C ARG A 113 2.83 -12.22 11.96
N ILE A 114 3.61 -12.89 11.11
CA ILE A 114 4.75 -13.71 11.56
C ILE A 114 5.76 -12.84 12.30
N ILE A 115 6.11 -11.68 11.74
CA ILE A 115 7.12 -10.77 12.30
C ILE A 115 6.63 -10.15 13.62
N VAL A 116 5.38 -9.70 13.66
CA VAL A 116 4.80 -9.11 14.88
C VAL A 116 4.68 -10.17 15.99
N SER A 117 4.25 -11.38 15.64
CA SER A 117 4.16 -12.52 16.57
C SER A 117 5.53 -12.93 17.13
N SER A 118 6.57 -12.97 16.28
CA SER A 118 7.92 -13.36 16.72
C SER A 118 8.54 -12.36 17.69
N ALA A 119 8.07 -11.11 17.69
CA ALA A 119 8.42 -10.10 18.68
C ALA A 119 7.62 -10.21 20.00
N GLY A 120 6.76 -11.23 20.16
CA GLY A 120 5.97 -11.45 21.36
C GLY A 120 4.68 -10.62 21.44
N VAL A 121 4.30 -9.93 20.36
CA VAL A 121 3.04 -9.19 20.29
C VAL A 121 1.90 -10.18 20.02
N PRO A 122 0.81 -10.18 20.81
CA PRO A 122 -0.34 -11.03 20.56
C PRO A 122 -0.94 -10.77 19.17
N VAL A 123 -1.13 -11.84 18.40
CA VAL A 123 -1.80 -11.83 17.10
C VAL A 123 -2.87 -12.92 17.08
N SER A 124 -3.94 -12.71 16.31
CA SER A 124 -4.94 -13.76 16.10
C SER A 124 -4.30 -14.97 15.41
N PRO A 125 -4.58 -16.21 15.86
CA PRO A 125 -4.22 -17.41 15.13
C PRO A 125 -4.75 -17.35 13.70
N GLY A 126 -3.98 -17.89 12.76
CA GLY A 126 -4.37 -17.87 11.36
C GLY A 126 -3.46 -18.72 10.50
N MET A 127 -3.85 -18.94 9.27
CA MET A 127 -3.05 -19.63 8.27
C MET A 127 -3.13 -18.91 6.92
N LEU A 128 -2.16 -19.18 6.05
CA LEU A 128 -2.20 -18.74 4.67
C LEU A 128 -2.85 -19.84 3.83
N ILE A 129 -3.81 -19.44 2.99
CA ILE A 129 -4.43 -20.30 1.98
C ILE A 129 -3.98 -19.75 0.63
N THR A 130 -3.23 -20.55 -0.12
CA THR A 130 -2.76 -20.20 -1.47
C THR A 130 -3.48 -21.00 -2.54
N ARG A 131 -4.03 -22.16 -2.16
CA ARG A 131 -4.84 -23.02 -3.00
C ARG A 131 -6.01 -23.60 -2.20
N PRO A 132 -7.10 -24.01 -2.85
CA PRO A 132 -8.24 -24.62 -2.16
C PRO A 132 -7.85 -25.79 -1.25
N GLU A 133 -6.86 -26.61 -1.62
CA GLU A 133 -6.44 -27.78 -0.83
C GLU A 133 -5.76 -27.41 0.51
N ASP A 134 -5.33 -26.16 0.68
CA ASP A 134 -4.77 -25.71 1.96
C ASP A 134 -5.83 -25.71 3.07
N THR A 135 -7.13 -25.64 2.73
CA THR A 135 -8.23 -25.63 3.71
C THR A 135 -8.32 -26.93 4.51
N ASP A 136 -7.90 -28.06 3.93
CA ASP A 136 -7.87 -29.38 4.59
C ASP A 136 -6.98 -29.41 5.85
N ARG A 137 -6.02 -28.46 5.90
CA ARG A 137 -5.08 -28.29 7.02
C ARG A 137 -5.59 -27.33 8.09
N CYS A 138 -6.74 -26.70 7.89
CA CYS A 138 -7.32 -25.78 8.87
C CYS A 138 -7.72 -26.54 10.15
N ARG A 139 -7.23 -26.05 11.28
CA ARG A 139 -7.54 -26.56 12.63
C ARG A 139 -7.96 -25.41 13.57
N LEU A 140 -8.36 -24.28 13.00
CA LEU A 140 -8.78 -23.10 13.74
C LEU A 140 -10.23 -23.23 14.20
N GLU A 141 -10.57 -22.55 15.29
CA GLU A 141 -11.93 -22.53 15.84
C GLU A 141 -12.80 -21.50 15.13
N TYR A 142 -14.01 -21.90 14.75
CA TYR A 142 -15.00 -21.02 14.14
C TYR A 142 -15.67 -20.10 15.20
N PRO A 143 -16.06 -18.87 14.85
CA PRO A 143 -16.05 -18.29 13.50
C PRO A 143 -14.65 -17.83 13.05
N LEU A 144 -14.36 -17.99 11.75
CA LEU A 144 -13.15 -17.51 11.10
C LEU A 144 -13.40 -16.24 10.29
N PHE A 145 -12.34 -15.51 9.99
CA PHE A 145 -12.39 -14.35 9.10
C PHE A 145 -11.40 -14.52 7.96
N ILE A 146 -11.90 -14.67 6.73
CA ILE A 146 -11.07 -14.78 5.52
C ILE A 146 -10.88 -13.42 4.86
N LYS A 147 -9.64 -13.12 4.45
CA LYS A 147 -9.29 -11.87 3.79
C LYS A 147 -8.16 -12.06 2.79
N PRO A 148 -8.11 -11.27 1.70
CA PRO A 148 -6.94 -11.24 0.83
C PRO A 148 -5.67 -10.87 1.60
N VAL A 149 -4.56 -11.53 1.24
CA VAL A 149 -3.29 -11.38 1.97
C VAL A 149 -2.68 -9.99 1.78
N SER A 150 -2.75 -9.42 0.58
CA SER A 150 -2.02 -8.21 0.16
C SER A 150 -2.93 -7.14 -0.48
N GLU A 151 -4.17 -7.00 -0.01
CA GLU A 151 -5.09 -5.92 -0.44
C GLU A 151 -5.39 -4.94 0.71
N GLY A 152 -5.53 -3.65 0.44
CA GLY A 152 -5.94 -2.62 1.38
C GLY A 152 -7.41 -2.21 1.23
N THR A 153 -7.82 -1.16 1.94
CA THR A 153 -9.15 -0.51 1.85
C THR A 153 -10.36 -1.46 1.94
N GLY A 154 -10.20 -2.62 2.59
CA GLY A 154 -11.24 -3.64 2.69
C GLY A 154 -11.59 -4.32 1.36
N LYS A 155 -10.77 -4.19 0.33
CA LYS A 155 -10.97 -4.87 -0.94
C LYS A 155 -10.99 -6.39 -0.74
N GLY A 156 -12.02 -7.04 -1.29
CA GLY A 156 -12.30 -8.46 -1.08
C GLY A 156 -12.88 -8.83 0.29
N ILE A 157 -13.17 -7.86 1.16
CA ILE A 157 -13.89 -8.09 2.42
C ILE A 157 -15.40 -7.88 2.21
N THR A 158 -16.20 -8.86 2.59
CA THR A 158 -17.68 -8.75 2.59
C THR A 158 -18.26 -9.44 3.82
N GLU A 159 -19.59 -9.45 3.98
CA GLU A 159 -20.25 -10.25 5.02
C GLU A 159 -19.91 -11.75 4.94
N LYS A 160 -19.62 -12.25 3.72
CA LYS A 160 -19.19 -13.64 3.48
C LYS A 160 -17.76 -13.92 3.95
N SER A 161 -17.01 -12.90 4.35
CA SER A 161 -15.68 -13.08 4.94
C SER A 161 -15.75 -13.69 6.34
N ILE A 162 -16.92 -13.67 7.00
CA ILE A 162 -17.13 -14.35 8.29
C ILE A 162 -17.60 -15.78 8.00
N LEU A 163 -16.74 -16.74 8.29
CA LEU A 163 -17.01 -18.16 8.10
C LEU A 163 -17.46 -18.76 9.42
N ARG A 164 -18.62 -19.43 9.44
CA ARG A 164 -19.21 -20.02 10.65
C ARG A 164 -19.06 -21.54 10.70
N SER A 165 -18.64 -22.17 9.61
CA SER A 165 -18.55 -23.63 9.50
C SER A 165 -17.48 -24.05 8.49
N THR A 166 -17.09 -25.33 8.54
CA THR A 166 -16.15 -25.93 7.58
C THR A 166 -16.67 -25.92 6.14
N SER A 167 -17.99 -25.93 5.92
CA SER A 167 -18.58 -25.83 4.58
C SER A 167 -18.52 -24.43 3.98
N GLU A 168 -18.22 -23.40 4.79
CA GLU A 168 -18.06 -22.01 4.33
C GLU A 168 -16.59 -21.66 4.00
N LEU A 169 -15.64 -22.50 4.44
CA LEU A 169 -14.20 -22.34 4.18
C LEU A 169 -13.81 -22.90 2.81
#